data_AF-A0A7S2JGS4-F1
#
_entry.id   AF-A0A7S2JGS4-F1
#
_cell.length_a   1.000
_cell.length_b   1.000
_cell.length_c   1.000
_cell.angle_alpha   90.00
_cell.angle_beta   90.00
_cell.angle_gamma   90.00
#
_symmetry.space_group_name_H-M   'P 1'
#
loop_
_entity.id
_entity.type
_entity.pdbx_description
1 polymer ?
#
loop_
_entity_poly.entity_id
_entity_poly.type
_entity_poly.pdbx_seq_one_letter_code
_entity_poly.pdbx_strand_id
1 'polypeptide(L)'
;KDKKQWVTKFEVTYSTDLEKWTRVNGVFEGNHNRHSKIKTEFLQPIEARYIRIWPVGWHRHISMRAAVILCEGHRMVHDAVAKRKPKYPEAKCFTEGYEYFPLDMKNQPQSFTQTPAKCQERCAEVHGCMHFTWHPKGKGGEGGHCHLEDYRAKLVQAKLGTIIAGPKECLLADRAPAGSSHKKVCYPGEYINPPEDERKYKSVWGQDPKGERHAQSALDSAQAWSAASSVKGEWMEIDLQEVKKIAGTVVQGRRNAKQWVT
;
A
#
# COMPACT_ATOMS: atom_id res chain seq x y z
N LYS A 1 9.87 20.32 21.49
CA LYS A 1 10.97 20.03 20.53
C LYS A 1 10.55 18.85 19.67
N ASP A 2 10.56 18.99 18.33
CA ASP A 2 10.18 17.93 17.37
C ASP A 2 11.06 16.69 17.58
N LYS A 3 10.46 15.52 17.79
CA LYS A 3 11.16 14.25 18.01
C LYS A 3 10.95 13.36 16.79
N LYS A 4 12.05 12.82 16.27
CA LYS A 4 12.08 11.85 15.14
C LYS A 4 11.45 10.51 15.55
N GLN A 5 10.12 10.46 15.64
CA GLN A 5 9.35 9.32 16.12
C GLN A 5 8.27 8.95 15.10
N TRP A 6 8.17 7.66 14.78
CA TRP A 6 7.16 7.14 13.84
C TRP A 6 6.98 5.63 13.98
N VAL A 7 5.83 5.12 13.54
CA VAL A 7 5.56 3.70 13.38
C VAL A 7 6.22 3.18 12.10
N THR A 8 6.94 2.07 12.19
CA THR A 8 7.62 1.40 11.06
C THR A 8 6.88 0.16 10.58
N LYS A 9 6.12 -0.50 11.46
CA LYS A 9 5.27 -1.66 11.13
C LYS A 9 4.00 -1.66 11.96
N PHE A 10 2.89 -2.09 11.38
CA PHE A 10 1.60 -2.13 12.07
C PHE A 10 0.72 -3.29 11.60
N GLU A 11 -0.25 -3.63 12.43
CA GLU A 11 -1.34 -4.57 12.13
C GLU A 11 -2.66 -3.82 12.17
N VAL A 12 -3.71 -4.39 11.57
CA VAL A 12 -5.04 -3.77 11.53
C VAL A 12 -6.09 -4.75 12.03
N THR A 13 -6.97 -4.28 12.91
CA THR A 13 -8.22 -4.97 13.24
C THR A 13 -9.41 -4.06 12.92
N TYR A 14 -10.57 -4.64 12.67
CA TYR A 14 -11.78 -3.92 12.30
C TYR A 14 -13.01 -4.50 12.97
N SER A 15 -14.07 -3.70 13.08
CA SER A 15 -15.34 -4.08 13.69
C SER A 15 -16.49 -3.28 13.08
N THR A 16 -17.71 -3.82 13.16
CA THR A 16 -18.96 -3.11 12.84
C THR A 16 -19.72 -2.67 14.09
N ASP A 17 -19.40 -3.23 15.26
CA ASP A 17 -20.21 -3.15 16.48
C ASP A 17 -19.41 -2.79 17.76
N LEU A 18 -18.09 -2.60 17.67
CA LEU A 18 -17.13 -2.43 18.79
C LEU A 18 -16.94 -3.63 19.71
N GLU A 19 -17.78 -4.66 19.61
CA GLU A 19 -17.72 -5.86 20.44
C GLU A 19 -16.81 -6.91 19.80
N LYS A 20 -17.06 -7.23 18.53
CA LYS A 20 -16.32 -8.24 17.79
C LYS A 20 -15.29 -7.60 16.89
N TRP A 21 -14.02 -7.94 17.12
CA TRP A 21 -12.89 -7.45 16.34
C TRP A 21 -12.31 -8.56 15.47
N THR A 22 -12.21 -8.29 14.17
CA THR A 22 -11.57 -9.18 13.19
C THR A 22 -10.24 -8.60 12.76
N ARG A 23 -9.23 -9.44 12.57
CA ARG A 23 -7.89 -9.03 12.14
C ARG A 23 -7.77 -9.07 10.62
N VAL A 24 -7.18 -8.05 10.02
CA VAL A 24 -6.76 -8.08 8.61
C VAL A 24 -5.47 -8.91 8.53
N ASN A 25 -5.42 -9.85 7.59
CA ASN A 25 -4.25 -10.72 7.44
C ASN A 25 -3.02 -9.93 7.01
N GLY A 26 -1.92 -10.13 7.73
CA GLY A 26 -0.60 -9.55 7.43
C GLY A 26 -0.08 -8.56 8.47
N VAL A 27 1.16 -8.13 8.24
CA VAL A 27 1.81 -7.01 8.92
C VAL A 27 2.19 -6.02 7.84
N PHE A 28 1.83 -4.76 8.04
CA PHE A 28 1.98 -3.71 7.06
C PHE A 28 3.22 -2.85 7.35
N GLU A 29 3.91 -2.46 6.29
CA GLU A 29 5.03 -1.52 6.38
C GLU A 29 4.51 -0.09 6.58
N GLY A 30 5.09 0.58 7.56
CA GLY A 30 4.78 1.95 7.93
C GLY A 30 5.84 2.93 7.42
N ASN A 31 6.08 3.96 8.22
CA ASN A 31 6.95 5.06 7.85
C ASN A 31 8.43 4.71 8.03
N HIS A 32 9.25 5.21 7.11
CA HIS A 32 10.72 5.20 7.21
C HIS A 32 11.27 6.62 7.49
N ASN A 33 10.39 7.61 7.55
CA ASN A 33 10.70 9.01 7.82
C ASN A 33 9.49 9.70 8.47
N ARG A 34 9.64 10.96 8.87
CA ARG A 34 8.62 11.68 9.65
C ARG A 34 7.42 12.23 8.85
N HIS A 35 7.46 12.26 7.52
CA HIS A 35 6.52 13.07 6.73
C HIS A 35 5.86 12.37 5.55
N SER A 36 6.41 11.28 5.03
CA SER A 36 5.79 10.59 3.89
C SER A 36 4.47 9.98 4.32
N LYS A 37 3.39 10.25 3.57
CA LYS A 37 2.15 9.48 3.69
C LYS A 37 2.40 8.13 3.01
N ILE A 38 2.29 7.05 3.76
CA ILE A 38 2.40 5.68 3.25
C ILE A 38 0.98 5.16 3.11
N LYS A 39 0.59 4.83 1.87
CA LYS A 39 -0.68 4.18 1.58
C LYS A 39 -0.46 2.68 1.56
N THR A 40 -1.35 1.95 2.21
CA THR A 40 -1.30 0.51 2.32
C THR A 40 -2.66 -0.05 1.96
N GLU A 41 -2.70 -0.90 0.94
CA GLU A 41 -3.91 -1.57 0.47
C GLU A 41 -4.01 -2.95 1.09
N PHE A 42 -5.24 -3.37 1.39
CA PHE A 42 -5.53 -4.73 1.85
C PHE A 42 -5.66 -5.66 0.65
N LEU A 43 -5.28 -6.93 0.84
CA LEU A 43 -5.46 -7.96 -0.20
C LEU A 43 -6.92 -8.16 -0.58
N GLN A 44 -7.83 -7.97 0.38
CA GLN A 44 -9.27 -8.01 0.18
C GLN A 44 -9.90 -6.81 0.89
N PRO A 45 -10.89 -6.15 0.27
CA PRO A 45 -11.62 -5.08 0.93
C PRO A 45 -12.41 -5.64 2.10
N ILE A 46 -12.53 -4.84 3.16
CA ILE A 46 -13.28 -5.20 4.38
C ILE A 46 -14.49 -4.29 4.53
N GLU A 47 -15.55 -4.78 5.17
CA GLU A 47 -16.71 -3.97 5.56
C GLU A 47 -16.62 -3.71 7.06
N ALA A 48 -16.49 -2.44 7.45
CA ALA A 48 -16.32 -2.06 8.84
C ALA A 48 -16.78 -0.62 9.11
N ARG A 49 -17.18 -0.34 10.35
CA ARG A 49 -17.34 1.03 10.86
C ARG A 49 -16.12 1.48 11.64
N TYR A 50 -15.45 0.56 12.34
CA TYR A 50 -14.32 0.86 13.20
C TYR A 50 -13.07 0.18 12.68
N ILE A 51 -11.95 0.90 12.67
CA ILE A 51 -10.63 0.33 12.43
C ILE A 51 -9.72 0.66 13.62
N ARG A 52 -8.94 -0.32 14.05
CA ARG A 52 -7.79 -0.12 14.94
C ARG A 52 -6.51 -0.42 14.21
N ILE A 53 -5.56 0.51 14.32
CA ILE A 53 -4.18 0.34 13.87
C ILE A 53 -3.33 0.03 15.10
N TRP A 54 -2.60 -1.08 15.03
CA TRP A 54 -1.78 -1.63 16.11
C TRP A 54 -0.29 -1.54 15.73
N PRO A 55 0.45 -0.54 16.24
CA PRO A 55 1.89 -0.47 16.03
C PRO A 55 2.60 -1.71 16.58
N VAL A 56 3.37 -2.40 15.72
CA VAL A 56 4.17 -3.57 16.09
C VAL A 56 5.68 -3.36 15.87
N GLY A 57 6.04 -2.27 15.20
CA GLY A 57 7.42 -1.76 15.10
C GLY A 57 7.42 -0.24 15.01
N TRP A 58 8.42 0.41 15.60
CA TRP A 58 8.53 1.87 15.64
C TRP A 58 9.99 2.32 15.71
N HIS A 59 10.22 3.57 15.33
CA HIS A 59 11.48 4.26 15.54
C HIS A 59 11.38 5.20 16.74
N ARG A 60 12.20 4.98 17.76
CA ARG A 60 12.27 5.71 19.05
C ARG A 60 11.02 5.64 19.93
N HIS A 61 9.87 6.08 19.42
CA HIS A 61 8.61 6.05 20.17
C HIS A 61 7.44 5.81 19.22
N ILE A 62 6.38 5.17 19.71
CA ILE A 62 5.14 5.04 18.96
C ILE A 62 4.57 6.44 18.73
N SER A 63 4.49 6.85 17.46
CA SER A 63 3.87 8.09 17.05
C SER A 63 3.33 7.98 15.64
N MET A 64 2.08 8.39 15.43
CA MET A 64 1.39 8.14 14.17
C MET A 64 0.25 9.14 13.93
N ARG A 65 0.07 9.49 12.66
CA ARG A 65 -1.17 9.99 12.10
C ARG A 65 -1.70 8.99 11.09
N ALA A 66 -3.01 8.88 10.94
CA ALA A 66 -3.58 7.97 9.96
C ALA A 66 -4.93 8.42 9.39
N ALA A 67 -5.27 7.81 8.26
CA ALA A 67 -6.57 7.89 7.61
C ALA A 67 -6.94 6.51 7.02
N VAL A 68 -8.17 6.37 6.53
CA VAL A 68 -8.70 5.12 5.99
C VAL A 68 -9.02 5.29 4.50
N ILE A 69 -8.55 4.37 3.66
CA ILE A 69 -8.81 4.38 2.21
C ILE A 69 -10.14 3.67 1.96
N LEU A 70 -11.11 4.36 1.37
CA LEU A 70 -12.39 3.75 1.02
C LEU A 70 -12.28 2.99 -0.31
N CYS A 71 -13.16 2.02 -0.48
CA CYS A 71 -13.48 1.50 -1.80
C CYS A 71 -14.38 2.49 -2.51
N GLU A 72 -13.88 3.15 -3.55
CA GLU A 72 -14.75 3.80 -4.51
C GLU A 72 -15.36 2.72 -5.41
N GLY A 73 -16.67 2.82 -5.67
CA GLY A 73 -17.51 1.76 -6.20
C GLY A 73 -17.02 1.05 -7.47
N HIS A 74 -17.74 -0.02 -7.82
CA HIS A 74 -17.54 -0.79 -9.05
C HIS A 74 -17.84 0.07 -10.28
N ARG A 75 -16.89 0.88 -10.73
CA ARG A 75 -16.97 1.44 -12.08
C ARG A 75 -16.77 0.30 -13.07
N MET A 76 -17.71 0.18 -14.00
CA MET A 76 -17.46 -0.53 -15.25
C MET A 76 -16.15 -0.01 -15.83
N VAL A 77 -15.32 -0.93 -16.28
CA VAL A 77 -13.93 -0.72 -16.72
C VAL A 77 -13.80 0.34 -17.83
N HIS A 78 -14.90 0.79 -18.45
CA HIS A 78 -14.88 1.73 -19.57
C HIS A 78 -14.66 3.21 -19.19
N ASP A 79 -15.26 3.73 -18.10
CA ASP A 79 -15.30 5.20 -17.92
C ASP A 79 -14.10 5.80 -17.18
N ALA A 80 -13.22 4.98 -16.57
CA ALA A 80 -12.00 5.48 -15.92
C ALA A 80 -10.78 5.49 -16.88
N VAL A 81 -10.88 4.79 -18.01
CA VAL A 81 -9.86 4.76 -19.07
C VAL A 81 -9.90 6.03 -19.92
N ALA A 82 -11.09 6.61 -20.13
CA ALA A 82 -11.27 7.78 -21.00
C ALA A 82 -10.55 9.08 -20.55
N LYS A 83 -10.02 9.15 -19.31
CA LYS A 83 -9.39 10.37 -18.77
C LYS A 83 -7.94 10.22 -18.30
N ARG A 84 -7.34 9.04 -18.39
CA ARG A 84 -5.91 8.85 -18.11
C ARG A 84 -5.20 8.58 -19.43
N LYS A 85 -4.32 9.50 -19.87
CA LYS A 85 -3.35 9.15 -20.91
C LYS A 85 -2.52 7.97 -20.39
N PRO A 86 -2.53 6.80 -21.04
CA PRO A 86 -1.75 5.67 -20.58
C PRO A 86 -0.27 6.06 -20.59
N LYS A 87 0.42 5.83 -19.46
CA LYS A 87 1.86 6.10 -19.32
C LYS A 87 2.71 5.15 -20.20
N TYR A 88 2.09 4.10 -20.71
CA TYR A 88 2.67 3.16 -21.66
C TYR A 88 1.96 3.30 -23.00
N PRO A 89 2.69 3.38 -24.12
CA PRO A 89 2.07 3.32 -25.43
C PRO A 89 1.30 2.01 -25.55
N GLU A 90 0.08 2.15 -26.03
CA GLU A 90 -1.02 1.19 -26.13
C GLU A 90 -0.62 -0.31 -26.25
N ALA A 91 -1.28 -1.14 -25.43
CA ALA A 91 -1.53 -2.57 -25.68
C ALA A 91 -0.34 -3.54 -25.80
N LYS A 92 0.74 -3.38 -25.03
CA LYS A 92 1.69 -4.49 -24.78
C LYS A 92 1.90 -4.68 -23.29
N CYS A 93 1.55 -5.86 -22.77
CA CYS A 93 1.74 -6.22 -21.36
C CYS A 93 3.22 -6.19 -20.92
N PHE A 94 4.13 -6.39 -21.87
CA PHE A 94 5.56 -6.38 -21.62
C PHE A 94 6.25 -5.27 -22.41
N THR A 95 7.31 -4.71 -21.83
CA THR A 95 8.11 -3.63 -22.42
C THR A 95 9.50 -4.18 -22.77
N GLU A 96 9.76 -4.31 -24.05
CA GLU A 96 11.07 -4.70 -24.58
C GLU A 96 12.07 -3.51 -24.50
N GLY A 97 13.32 -3.80 -24.18
CA GLY A 97 14.40 -2.83 -23.97
C GLY A 97 14.45 -2.20 -22.58
N TYR A 98 13.69 -2.72 -21.61
CA TYR A 98 13.62 -2.18 -20.25
C TYR A 98 13.75 -3.27 -19.20
N GLU A 99 14.25 -2.90 -18.02
CA GLU A 99 14.43 -3.77 -16.84
C GLU A 99 13.99 -3.08 -15.55
N TYR A 100 13.63 -3.86 -14.53
CA TYR A 100 13.39 -3.36 -13.19
C TYR A 100 14.65 -3.49 -12.32
N PHE A 101 15.12 -2.38 -11.75
CA PHE A 101 16.35 -2.33 -10.95
C PHE A 101 16.13 -1.75 -9.54
N PRO A 102 16.73 -2.31 -8.46
CA PRO A 102 17.66 -3.44 -8.44
C PRO A 102 17.00 -4.77 -8.85
N LEU A 103 17.75 -5.59 -9.58
CA LEU A 103 17.31 -6.95 -9.96
C LEU A 103 17.22 -7.83 -8.72
N ASP A 104 16.24 -8.74 -8.77
CA ASP A 104 15.95 -9.76 -7.76
C ASP A 104 15.49 -9.20 -6.39
N MET A 105 14.31 -9.63 -5.96
CA MET A 105 13.81 -9.36 -4.62
C MET A 105 14.42 -10.33 -3.60
N LYS A 106 14.45 -9.90 -2.34
CA LYS A 106 14.99 -10.70 -1.24
C LYS A 106 14.38 -12.10 -1.22
N ASN A 107 15.23 -13.13 -1.12
CA ASN A 107 14.86 -14.56 -1.08
C ASN A 107 14.19 -15.10 -2.36
N GLN A 108 14.31 -14.40 -3.49
CA GLN A 108 13.83 -14.87 -4.79
C GLN A 108 14.97 -14.77 -5.80
N PRO A 109 15.89 -15.74 -5.83
CA PRO A 109 16.95 -15.74 -6.82
C PRO A 109 16.37 -15.85 -8.24
N GLN A 110 17.19 -15.47 -9.20
CA GLN A 110 16.95 -15.67 -10.63
C GLN A 110 16.53 -17.14 -10.90
N SER A 111 15.48 -17.32 -11.69
CA SER A 111 15.04 -18.63 -12.19
C SER A 111 15.15 -18.70 -13.72
N PHE A 112 14.91 -19.87 -14.30
CA PHE A 112 14.78 -20.02 -15.75
C PHE A 112 13.32 -20.19 -16.13
N THR A 113 12.88 -19.53 -17.21
CA THR A 113 11.52 -19.65 -17.75
C THR A 113 11.55 -19.62 -19.27
N GLN A 114 10.63 -20.35 -19.91
CA GLN A 114 10.58 -20.45 -21.38
C GLN A 114 10.16 -19.14 -22.05
N THR A 115 9.30 -18.35 -21.40
CA THR A 115 8.78 -17.09 -21.94
C THR A 115 8.68 -16.02 -20.85
N PRO A 116 8.63 -14.73 -21.22
CA PRO A 116 8.30 -13.66 -20.28
C PRO A 116 6.96 -13.89 -19.56
N ALA A 117 5.97 -14.49 -20.23
CA ALA A 117 4.67 -14.80 -19.61
C ALA A 117 4.80 -15.83 -18.49
N LYS A 118 5.67 -16.84 -18.62
CA LYS A 118 5.97 -17.76 -17.53
C LYS A 118 6.71 -17.10 -16.36
N CYS A 119 7.52 -16.09 -16.64
CA CYS A 119 8.10 -15.26 -15.58
C CYS A 119 7.05 -14.43 -14.85
N GLN A 120 6.07 -13.89 -15.59
CA GLN A 120 4.92 -13.19 -15.02
C GLN A 120 4.06 -14.10 -14.13
N GLU A 121 3.70 -15.30 -14.58
CA GLU A 121 2.95 -16.28 -13.78
C GLU A 121 3.64 -16.56 -12.45
N ARG A 122 4.98 -16.75 -12.48
CA ARG A 122 5.77 -16.90 -11.26
C ARG A 122 5.68 -15.65 -10.36
N CYS A 123 5.76 -14.45 -10.93
CA CYS A 123 5.59 -13.22 -10.15
C CYS A 123 4.19 -13.14 -9.51
N ALA A 124 3.15 -13.59 -10.22
CA ALA A 124 1.78 -13.61 -9.74
C ALA A 124 1.65 -14.39 -8.42
N GLU A 125 2.35 -15.53 -8.31
CA GLU A 125 2.30 -16.42 -7.15
C GLU A 125 3.24 -16.02 -6.01
N VAL A 126 4.30 -15.26 -6.30
CA VAL A 126 5.30 -14.88 -5.29
C VAL A 126 4.83 -13.66 -4.47
N HIS A 127 4.67 -13.88 -3.16
CA HIS A 127 4.31 -12.82 -2.22
C HIS A 127 5.37 -11.71 -2.19
N GLY A 128 4.94 -10.47 -2.46
CA GLY A 128 5.81 -9.30 -2.52
C GLY A 128 6.45 -9.01 -3.88
N CYS A 129 6.29 -9.91 -4.87
CA CYS A 129 6.63 -9.59 -6.26
C CYS A 129 5.66 -8.54 -6.79
N MET A 130 6.19 -7.51 -7.44
CA MET A 130 5.41 -6.44 -8.08
C MET A 130 5.69 -6.35 -9.58
N HIS A 131 6.91 -6.74 -9.97
CA HIS A 131 7.41 -6.67 -11.34
C HIS A 131 8.31 -7.88 -11.64
N PHE A 132 8.59 -8.09 -12.92
CA PHE A 132 9.61 -9.04 -13.34
C PHE A 132 10.49 -8.45 -14.46
N THR A 133 11.73 -8.92 -14.53
CA THR A 133 12.64 -8.73 -15.67
C THR A 133 13.00 -10.08 -16.27
N TRP A 134 12.89 -10.21 -17.59
CA TRP A 134 13.21 -11.43 -18.33
C TRP A 134 14.32 -11.20 -19.35
N HIS A 135 15.42 -11.94 -19.18
CA HIS A 135 16.61 -11.88 -20.03
C HIS A 135 16.63 -13.08 -21.00
N PRO A 136 16.33 -12.89 -22.30
CA PRO A 136 16.38 -13.99 -23.26
C PRO A 136 17.80 -14.57 -23.43
N LYS A 137 17.88 -15.88 -23.69
CA LYS A 137 19.12 -16.50 -24.16
C LYS A 137 19.21 -16.44 -25.69
N GLY A 138 19.99 -15.49 -26.22
CA GLY A 138 20.41 -15.45 -27.63
C GLY A 138 19.31 -15.14 -28.65
N LYS A 139 19.68 -15.04 -29.94
CA LYS A 139 18.73 -14.87 -31.06
C LYS A 139 18.11 -16.22 -31.40
N GLY A 140 16.86 -16.45 -30.97
CA GLY A 140 16.09 -17.65 -31.33
C GLY A 140 16.24 -18.86 -30.40
N GLY A 141 16.78 -18.67 -29.19
CA GLY A 141 16.83 -19.73 -28.17
C GLY A 141 15.56 -19.76 -27.32
N GLU A 142 15.04 -20.96 -27.05
CA GLU A 142 13.88 -21.16 -26.18
C GLU A 142 14.26 -20.85 -24.72
N GLY A 143 13.70 -19.77 -24.18
CA GLY A 143 13.81 -19.43 -22.76
C GLY A 143 14.82 -18.35 -22.39
N GLY A 144 14.78 -17.99 -21.11
CA GLY A 144 15.50 -16.86 -20.56
C GLY A 144 15.50 -16.87 -19.04
N HIS A 145 16.35 -16.02 -18.49
CA HIS A 145 16.45 -15.85 -17.05
C HIS A 145 15.37 -14.91 -16.55
N CYS A 146 14.61 -15.36 -15.56
CA CYS A 146 13.52 -14.64 -14.92
C CYS A 146 13.97 -14.09 -13.56
N HIS A 147 13.92 -12.77 -13.44
CA HIS A 147 14.16 -12.02 -12.22
C HIS A 147 12.82 -11.48 -11.71
N LEU A 148 12.57 -11.58 -10.41
CA LEU A 148 11.36 -11.06 -9.77
C LEU A 148 11.74 -9.87 -8.91
N GLU A 149 11.02 -8.76 -9.02
CA GLU A 149 11.33 -7.55 -8.28
C GLU A 149 10.18 -7.06 -7.40
N ASP A 150 10.54 -6.50 -6.24
CA ASP A 150 9.60 -5.95 -5.27
C ASP A 150 9.29 -4.47 -5.55
N TYR A 151 8.51 -3.84 -4.66
CA TYR A 151 8.08 -2.44 -4.76
C TYR A 151 9.22 -1.41 -4.86
N ARG A 152 10.46 -1.79 -4.53
CA ARG A 152 11.62 -0.89 -4.56
C ARG A 152 12.18 -0.73 -5.96
N ALA A 153 12.01 -1.73 -6.82
CA ALA A 153 12.59 -1.70 -8.15
C ALA A 153 11.91 -0.65 -9.04
N LYS A 154 12.73 -0.02 -9.89
CA LYS A 154 12.34 1.03 -10.82
C LYS A 154 12.58 0.56 -12.24
N LEU A 155 11.62 0.84 -13.11
CA LEU A 155 11.76 0.59 -14.54
C LEU A 155 12.82 1.54 -15.11
N VAL A 156 13.86 0.97 -15.69
CA VAL A 156 14.98 1.68 -16.33
C VAL A 156 15.23 1.09 -17.71
N GLN A 157 15.88 1.86 -18.58
CA GLN A 157 16.28 1.38 -19.89
C GLN A 157 17.38 0.32 -19.74
N ALA A 158 17.17 -0.84 -20.32
CA ALA A 158 18.11 -1.94 -20.22
C ALA A 158 19.29 -1.76 -21.17
N LYS A 159 20.43 -2.37 -20.85
CA LYS A 159 21.62 -2.36 -21.72
C LYS A 159 21.40 -3.09 -23.05
N LEU A 160 20.57 -4.14 -23.03
CA LEU A 160 20.22 -4.92 -24.21
C LEU A 160 18.76 -4.66 -24.58
N GLY A 161 18.54 -4.29 -25.84
CA GLY A 161 17.19 -4.04 -26.36
C GLY A 161 16.26 -5.25 -26.29
N THR A 162 16.79 -6.47 -26.16
CA THR A 162 15.99 -7.71 -26.07
C THR A 162 15.48 -8.03 -24.67
N ILE A 163 15.88 -7.27 -23.64
CA ILE A 163 15.42 -7.51 -22.27
C ILE A 163 13.96 -7.07 -22.14
N ILE A 164 13.16 -7.88 -21.45
CA ILE A 164 11.72 -7.67 -21.35
C ILE A 164 11.36 -7.42 -19.89
N ALA A 165 10.82 -6.24 -19.59
CA ALA A 165 10.21 -5.92 -18.31
C ALA A 165 8.70 -6.13 -18.35
N GLY A 166 8.11 -6.60 -17.25
CA GLY A 166 6.67 -6.71 -17.15
C GLY A 166 6.13 -6.56 -15.73
N PRO A 167 4.83 -6.26 -15.60
CA PRO A 167 4.15 -6.21 -14.31
C PRO A 167 3.86 -7.63 -13.79
N LYS A 168 3.55 -7.74 -12.49
CA LYS A 168 3.01 -8.97 -11.90
C LYS A 168 1.82 -9.57 -12.67
N GLU A 169 0.94 -8.71 -13.18
CA GLU A 169 -0.28 -9.11 -13.90
C GLU A 169 -0.49 -8.21 -15.12
N CYS A 170 -0.87 -8.79 -16.26
CA CYS A 170 -1.35 -8.02 -17.41
C CYS A 170 -2.72 -7.45 -17.11
N LEU A 171 -2.85 -6.13 -17.04
CA LEU A 171 -4.15 -5.49 -17.21
C LEU A 171 -4.46 -5.53 -18.71
N LEU A 172 -5.09 -6.62 -19.17
CA LEU A 172 -5.59 -6.73 -20.53
C LEU A 172 -6.63 -5.63 -20.73
N ALA A 173 -6.28 -4.62 -21.52
CA ALA A 173 -7.30 -3.81 -22.20
C ALA A 173 -7.98 -4.75 -23.21
N ASP A 174 -9.28 -4.96 -23.01
CA ASP A 174 -10.23 -5.50 -23.99
C ASP A 174 -10.09 -6.98 -24.40
N ARG A 175 -10.66 -7.86 -23.56
CA ARG A 175 -11.43 -9.05 -23.98
C ARG A 175 -12.19 -9.63 -22.79
N ALA A 176 -13.39 -9.09 -22.52
CA ALA A 176 -14.38 -9.77 -21.70
C ALA A 176 -15.19 -10.71 -22.60
N PRO A 177 -15.26 -12.04 -22.33
CA PRO A 177 -16.27 -12.89 -22.93
C PRO A 177 -17.64 -12.45 -22.43
N ALA A 178 -18.61 -12.36 -23.34
CA ALA A 178 -20.02 -12.18 -22.98
C ALA A 178 -20.45 -13.34 -22.06
N GLY A 179 -20.67 -13.05 -20.76
CA GLY A 179 -21.17 -14.02 -19.79
C GLY A 179 -20.43 -14.12 -18.44
N SER A 180 -19.33 -13.40 -18.22
CA SER A 180 -18.68 -13.40 -16.90
C SER A 180 -19.40 -12.46 -15.92
N SER A 181 -19.98 -13.02 -14.85
CA SER A 181 -20.59 -12.26 -13.77
C SER A 181 -19.63 -11.19 -13.26
N HIS A 182 -20.05 -9.92 -13.27
CA HIS A 182 -19.29 -8.78 -12.78
C HIS A 182 -18.80 -9.02 -11.34
N LYS A 183 -17.53 -9.46 -11.18
CA LYS A 183 -16.92 -9.50 -9.85
C LYS A 183 -16.76 -8.08 -9.38
N LYS A 184 -17.40 -7.80 -8.25
CA LYS A 184 -17.32 -6.56 -7.52
C LYS A 184 -15.88 -6.34 -6.99
N VAL A 185 -14.97 -5.85 -7.84
CA VAL A 185 -13.59 -5.44 -7.47
C VAL A 185 -13.61 -4.08 -6.76
N CYS A 186 -13.07 -4.00 -5.55
CA CYS A 186 -12.85 -2.73 -4.86
C CYS A 186 -11.68 -2.00 -5.50
N TYR A 187 -11.89 -0.75 -5.93
CA TYR A 187 -10.81 0.14 -6.33
C TYR A 187 -10.48 1.08 -5.16
N PRO A 188 -9.21 1.15 -4.72
CA PRO A 188 -8.78 2.09 -3.70
C PRO A 188 -9.06 3.53 -4.14
N GLY A 189 -9.98 4.20 -3.46
CA GLY A 189 -10.42 5.56 -3.76
C GLY A 189 -9.72 6.62 -2.92
N GLU A 190 -10.42 7.72 -2.69
CA GLU A 190 -10.04 8.73 -1.71
C GLU A 190 -9.98 8.13 -0.29
N TYR A 191 -9.10 8.70 0.53
CA TYR A 191 -9.06 8.37 1.95
C TYR A 191 -9.94 9.34 2.73
N ILE A 192 -10.69 8.82 3.68
CA ILE A 192 -11.35 9.62 4.69
C ILE A 192 -10.43 9.80 5.88
N ASN A 193 -10.37 11.02 6.39
CA ASN A 193 -9.59 11.41 7.56
C ASN A 193 -10.57 11.91 8.63
N PRO A 194 -11.31 11.01 9.33
CA PRO A 194 -12.25 11.44 10.37
C PRO A 194 -11.58 12.39 11.36
N PRO A 195 -12.32 13.39 11.84
CA PRO A 195 -11.82 14.34 12.82
C PRO A 195 -11.44 13.65 14.13
N GLU A 196 -10.78 14.38 15.02
CA GLU A 196 -10.13 13.81 16.18
C GLU A 196 -11.12 13.28 17.24
N ASP A 197 -12.29 13.92 17.37
CA ASP A 197 -13.46 13.47 18.13
C ASP A 197 -13.90 12.05 17.77
N GLU A 198 -13.77 11.65 16.50
CA GLU A 198 -14.08 10.30 16.01
C GLU A 198 -12.95 9.28 16.16
N ARG A 199 -12.00 9.57 17.03
CA ARG A 199 -10.84 8.70 17.29
C ARG A 199 -10.73 8.34 18.75
N LYS A 200 -10.15 7.17 19.01
CA LYS A 200 -9.82 6.71 20.37
C LYS A 200 -8.43 6.13 20.41
N TYR A 201 -7.86 6.16 21.60
CA TYR A 201 -6.51 5.69 21.85
C TYR A 201 -6.54 4.73 23.02
N LYS A 202 -5.70 3.70 22.98
CA LYS A 202 -5.44 2.92 24.18
C LYS A 202 -4.85 3.79 25.28
N SER A 203 -3.90 4.64 24.91
CA SER A 203 -3.19 5.54 25.81
C SER A 203 -2.64 6.74 25.06
N VAL A 204 -2.44 7.85 25.76
CA VAL A 204 -1.85 9.08 25.22
C VAL A 204 -0.72 9.54 26.13
N TRP A 205 0.41 9.92 25.55
CA TRP A 205 1.53 10.50 26.29
C TRP A 205 1.09 11.75 27.06
N GLY A 206 1.40 11.77 28.36
CA GLY A 206 1.05 12.90 29.23
C GLY A 206 -0.45 13.04 29.52
N GLN A 207 -1.27 12.04 29.14
CA GLN A 207 -2.74 12.09 29.29
C GLN A 207 -3.35 13.34 28.65
N ASP A 208 -2.72 13.86 27.59
CA ASP A 208 -3.18 15.06 26.91
C ASP A 208 -4.62 14.85 26.40
N PRO A 209 -5.52 15.85 26.56
CA PRO A 209 -6.88 15.77 26.06
C PRO A 209 -6.93 15.49 24.56
N LYS A 210 -8.00 14.82 24.13
CA LYS A 210 -8.26 14.56 22.70
C LYS A 210 -8.25 15.87 21.90
N GLY A 211 -7.56 15.89 20.75
CA GLY A 211 -7.38 17.11 19.96
C GLY A 211 -6.15 17.94 20.35
N GLU A 212 -5.55 17.65 21.50
CA GLU A 212 -4.43 18.42 22.01
C GLU A 212 -3.13 17.62 21.95
N ARG A 213 -2.03 18.32 21.70
CA ARG A 213 -0.66 17.81 21.82
C ARG A 213 -0.52 16.38 21.26
N HIS A 214 -0.35 15.37 22.13
CA HIS A 214 -0.09 13.97 21.73
C HIS A 214 -1.34 13.15 21.39
N ALA A 215 -2.52 13.77 21.29
CA ALA A 215 -3.78 13.16 20.88
C ALA A 215 -4.31 13.80 19.58
N GLN A 216 -3.45 13.92 18.57
CA GLN A 216 -3.75 14.53 17.27
C GLN A 216 -3.30 13.62 16.13
N SER A 217 -4.08 12.59 15.80
CA SER A 217 -3.73 11.57 14.81
C SER A 217 -4.32 11.77 13.43
N ALA A 218 -5.12 12.81 13.19
CA ALA A 218 -5.57 13.14 11.84
C ALA A 218 -4.38 13.53 10.94
N LEU A 219 -4.40 13.15 9.65
CA LEU A 219 -3.25 13.33 8.74
C LEU A 219 -2.81 14.78 8.52
N ASP A 220 -3.76 15.70 8.63
CA ASP A 220 -3.62 17.15 8.53
C ASP A 220 -3.24 17.83 9.84
N SER A 221 -3.27 17.11 10.98
CA SER A 221 -2.84 17.66 12.26
C SER A 221 -1.38 18.08 12.25
N ALA A 222 -1.10 19.17 12.99
CA ALA A 222 0.23 19.70 13.20
C ALA A 222 1.07 18.84 14.17
N GLN A 223 0.44 17.93 14.92
CA GLN A 223 1.12 16.97 15.78
C GLN A 223 0.81 15.53 15.33
N ALA A 224 0.83 14.57 16.25
CA ALA A 224 0.59 13.15 16.02
C ALA A 224 -0.02 12.57 17.29
N TRP A 225 -0.68 11.42 17.18
CA TRP A 225 -0.84 10.60 18.36
C TRP A 225 0.51 10.08 18.81
N SER A 226 0.80 10.14 20.11
CA SER A 226 1.91 9.42 20.74
C SER A 226 1.36 8.62 21.92
N ALA A 227 1.62 7.31 21.93
CA ALA A 227 1.20 6.43 23.02
C ALA A 227 1.84 6.85 24.36
N ALA A 228 1.25 6.46 25.49
CA ALA A 228 1.86 6.72 26.80
C ALA A 228 3.17 5.94 27.00
N SER A 229 3.22 4.72 26.45
CA SER A 229 4.37 3.83 26.52
C SER A 229 4.72 3.27 25.15
N SER A 230 5.99 2.95 24.92
CA SER A 230 6.44 2.29 23.69
C SER A 230 6.47 0.77 23.83
N VAL A 231 5.29 0.18 24.00
CA VAL A 231 5.11 -1.27 24.12
C VAL A 231 4.15 -1.80 23.05
N LYS A 232 4.27 -3.07 22.70
CA LYS A 232 3.29 -3.72 21.80
C LYS A 232 1.92 -3.75 22.46
N GLY A 233 0.88 -3.71 21.63
CA GLY A 233 -0.51 -3.72 22.08
C GLY A 233 -1.08 -2.33 22.34
N GLU A 234 -0.33 -1.25 22.08
CA GLU A 234 -0.91 0.08 21.86
C GLU A 234 -1.74 0.09 20.57
N TRP A 235 -2.79 0.90 20.55
CA TRP A 235 -3.63 1.04 19.37
C TRP A 235 -4.29 2.42 19.30
N MET A 236 -4.65 2.77 18.08
CA MET A 236 -5.49 3.91 17.75
C MET A 236 -6.67 3.42 16.93
N GLU A 237 -7.86 3.84 17.33
CA GLU A 237 -9.14 3.53 16.70
C GLU A 237 -9.65 4.74 15.93
N ILE A 238 -10.24 4.49 14.76
CA ILE A 238 -10.93 5.46 13.93
C ILE A 238 -12.36 4.96 13.72
N ASP A 239 -13.35 5.77 14.10
CA ASP A 239 -14.76 5.57 13.79
C ASP A 239 -15.09 6.25 12.45
N LEU A 240 -15.66 5.49 11.50
CA LEU A 240 -16.07 5.97 10.20
C LEU A 240 -17.53 6.45 10.16
N GLN A 241 -18.19 6.52 11.32
CA GLN A 241 -19.60 6.89 11.57
C GLN A 241 -20.64 5.89 11.07
N GLU A 242 -20.34 5.18 9.99
CA GLU A 242 -21.18 4.15 9.41
C GLU A 242 -20.32 3.00 8.87
N VAL A 243 -20.96 1.87 8.58
CA VAL A 243 -20.27 0.74 7.95
C VAL A 243 -19.90 1.13 6.52
N LYS A 244 -18.60 1.12 6.23
CA LYS A 244 -18.05 1.42 4.90
C LYS A 244 -17.23 0.25 4.38
N LYS A 245 -17.10 0.18 3.07
CA LYS A 245 -16.18 -0.75 2.41
C LYS A 245 -14.80 -0.10 2.32
N ILE A 246 -13.80 -0.73 2.91
CA ILE A 246 -12.46 -0.18 3.14
C ILE A 246 -11.45 -0.95 2.29
N ALA A 247 -10.65 -0.21 1.53
CA ALA A 247 -9.59 -0.74 0.69
C ALA A 247 -8.23 -0.80 1.40
N GLY A 248 -8.04 0.00 2.45
CA GLY A 248 -6.73 0.11 3.09
C GLY A 248 -6.61 1.24 4.11
N THR A 249 -5.38 1.58 4.46
CA THR A 249 -5.05 2.67 5.39
C THR A 249 -3.98 3.59 4.82
N VAL A 250 -3.90 4.80 5.38
CA VAL A 250 -2.80 5.72 5.17
C VAL A 250 -2.17 6.02 6.51
N VAL A 251 -0.85 5.88 6.62
CA VAL A 251 -0.10 6.23 7.85
C VAL A 251 0.98 7.26 7.56
N GLN A 252 1.19 8.15 8.53
CA GLN A 252 2.19 9.21 8.46
C GLN A 252 2.85 9.40 9.82
N GLY A 253 4.15 9.68 9.84
CA GLY A 253 4.86 10.08 11.05
C GLY A 253 4.43 11.46 11.55
N ARG A 254 5.05 11.92 12.64
CA ARG A 254 4.85 13.26 13.23
C ARG A 254 5.49 14.34 12.34
N ARG A 255 4.69 15.26 11.79
CA ARG A 255 5.18 16.44 11.04
C ARG A 255 4.90 17.69 11.86
N ASN A 256 5.91 18.50 12.15
CA ASN A 256 5.67 19.93 12.33
C ASN A 256 5.41 20.53 10.93
N ALA A 257 4.30 21.26 10.78
CA ALA A 257 4.18 22.22 9.68
C ALA A 257 5.42 23.14 9.73
N LYS A 258 5.94 23.56 8.57
CA LYS A 258 7.01 24.56 8.53
C LYS A 258 6.46 25.82 9.20
N GLN A 259 6.84 26.07 10.44
CA GLN A 259 6.54 27.34 11.09
C GLN A 259 7.55 28.33 10.52
N TRP A 260 7.14 29.08 9.49
CA TRP A 260 7.72 30.39 9.28
C TRP A 260 7.06 31.30 10.30
N VAL A 261 7.88 31.91 11.16
CA VAL A 261 7.47 33.13 11.87
C VAL A 261 7.64 34.24 10.83
N THR A 262 6.57 34.98 10.53
CA THR A 262 6.68 36.32 9.93
C THR A 262 7.07 37.32 10.99
#